data_AF-A0A672HZF2-F1
#
_entry.id   AF-A0A672HZF2-F1
#
_cell.length_a   1.000
_cell.length_b   1.000
_cell.length_c   1.000
_cell.angle_alpha   90.00
_cell.angle_beta   90.00
_cell.angle_gamma   90.00
#
_symmetry.space_group_name_H-M   'P 1'
#
loop_
_entity.id
_entity.type
_entity.pdbx_description
1 polymer ?
#
loop_
_entity_poly.entity_id
_entity_poly.type
_entity_poly.pdbx_seq_one_letter_code
_entity_poly.pdbx_strand_id
1 'polypeptide(L)'
;MFLFRSTLAYAMRKQVDGEEFEVSNIVVCEETARVSFWFVVTLPSQNSTTVDKSVLEKAIRESRSRFNSVFFLTDQTLEFVDIWPTLKSPVTYDTEPWLIAFAVVISIVVVGIVLLILVSWIHKKRNQKQALLDPEDKTDGHENGGFTQIKEQLNPL
;
A
#
# COMPACT_ATOMS: atom_id res chain seq x y z
N MET A 1 15.64 19.80 20.15
CA MET A 1 16.31 19.40 18.89
C MET A 1 16.84 17.95 18.83
N PHE A 2 16.64 17.07 19.83
CA PHE A 2 17.20 15.70 19.78
C PHE A 2 16.68 14.86 18.61
N LEU A 3 15.37 14.87 18.36
CA LEU A 3 14.74 14.08 17.29
C LEU A 3 15.27 14.44 15.89
N PHE A 4 15.51 15.73 15.66
CA PHE A 4 16.13 16.21 14.41
C PHE A 4 17.54 15.66 14.26
N ARG A 5 18.37 15.82 15.29
CA ARG A 5 19.75 15.35 15.29
C ARG A 5 19.82 13.83 15.13
N SER A 6 18.97 13.05 15.80
CA SER A 6 18.99 11.58 15.64
C SER A 6 18.56 11.14 14.23
N THR A 7 17.57 11.80 13.64
CA THR A 7 17.11 11.51 12.27
C THR A 7 18.18 11.88 11.24
N LEU A 8 18.88 13.00 11.43
CA LEU A 8 19.99 13.40 10.58
C LEU A 8 21.21 12.47 10.75
N ALA A 9 21.53 12.05 11.97
CA ALA A 9 22.58 11.06 12.22
C ALA A 9 22.29 9.74 11.50
N TYR A 10 21.04 9.28 11.56
CA TYR A 10 20.58 8.11 10.81
C TYR A 10 20.75 8.29 9.29
N ALA A 11 20.35 9.44 8.75
CA ALA A 11 20.51 9.73 7.32
C ALA A 11 21.98 9.68 6.88
N MET A 12 22.89 10.21 7.71
CA MET A 12 24.33 10.19 7.44
C MET A 12 24.93 8.78 7.49
N ARG A 13 24.55 7.96 8.48
CA ARG A 13 24.95 6.54 8.56
C ARG A 13 24.55 5.74 7.33
N LYS A 14 23.41 6.07 6.73
CA LYS A 14 22.94 5.41 5.51
C LYS A 14 23.72 5.86 4.27
N GLN A 15 24.22 7.10 4.26
CA GLN A 15 24.91 7.67 3.10
C GLN A 15 26.41 7.34 3.07
N VAL A 16 27.03 7.24 4.24
CA VAL A 16 28.48 7.04 4.41
C VAL A 16 28.68 5.72 5.14
N ASP A 17 29.06 4.70 4.38
CA ASP A 17 29.34 3.38 4.92
C ASP A 17 30.60 3.38 5.80
N GLY A 18 30.52 2.73 6.97
CA GLY A 18 31.66 2.54 7.87
C GLY A 18 31.91 3.64 8.90
N GLU A 19 31.10 4.71 8.91
CA GLU A 19 31.20 5.80 9.90
C GLU A 19 29.96 5.82 10.81
N GLU A 20 30.19 5.81 12.13
CA GLU A 20 29.12 5.83 13.13
C GLU A 20 28.74 7.27 13.51
N PHE A 21 27.88 7.91 12.72
CA PHE A 21 27.38 9.25 13.04
C PHE A 21 26.46 9.24 14.25
N GLU A 22 26.79 9.98 15.31
CA GLU A 22 25.97 10.16 16.48
C GLU A 22 25.32 11.56 16.54
N VAL A 23 24.46 11.75 17.55
CA VAL A 23 23.82 13.05 17.84
C VAL A 23 24.85 14.13 18.20
N SER A 24 26.00 13.73 18.75
CA SER A 24 27.13 14.60 19.10
C SER A 24 27.82 15.20 17.87
N ASN A 25 27.79 14.51 16.73
CA ASN A 25 28.37 14.97 15.46
C ASN A 25 27.51 16.02 14.74
N ILE A 26 26.34 16.35 15.29
CA ILE A 26 25.39 17.28 14.69
C ILE A 26 25.28 18.50 15.58
N VAL A 27 25.89 19.57 15.12
CA VAL A 27 25.87 20.87 15.77
C VAL A 27 24.72 21.68 15.19
N VAL A 28 23.82 22.15 16.05
CA VAL A 28 22.70 23.02 15.66
C VAL A 28 22.98 24.40 16.22
N CYS A 29 22.88 25.43 15.38
CA CYS A 29 23.18 26.82 15.66
C CYS A 29 21.96 27.71 15.37
N GLU A 30 21.88 28.87 16.03
CA GLU A 30 20.91 29.94 15.74
C GLU A 30 19.44 29.47 15.70
N GLU A 31 18.98 28.80 16.76
CA GLU A 31 17.58 28.41 16.90
C GLU A 31 16.68 29.64 17.11
N THR A 32 15.73 29.85 16.20
CA THR A 32 14.75 30.94 16.28
C THR A 32 13.41 30.47 16.84
N ALA A 33 12.61 31.41 17.35
CA ALA A 33 11.26 31.14 17.84
C ALA A 33 10.29 30.60 16.77
N ARG A 34 10.59 30.83 15.49
CA ARG A 34 9.80 30.30 14.35
C ARG A 34 10.27 28.92 13.89
N VAL A 35 11.15 28.26 14.66
CA VAL A 35 11.71 26.93 14.36
C VAL A 35 12.54 26.93 13.07
N SER A 36 13.41 27.94 12.92
CA SER A 36 14.51 27.91 11.95
C SER A 36 15.83 27.76 12.69
N PHE A 37 16.75 26.99 12.15
CA PHE A 37 18.08 26.82 12.73
C PHE A 37 19.06 26.40 11.64
N TRP A 38 20.33 26.73 11.83
CA TRP A 38 21.42 26.20 11.02
C TRP A 38 21.92 24.91 11.65
N PHE A 39 22.45 24.01 10.83
CA PHE A 39 23.09 22.81 11.34
C PHE A 39 24.34 22.48 10.53
N VAL A 40 25.30 21.87 11.21
CA VAL A 40 26.57 21.43 10.67
C VAL A 40 26.79 19.99 11.12
N VAL A 41 27.28 19.16 10.20
CA VAL A 41 27.63 17.76 10.46
C VAL A 41 29.15 17.61 10.41
N THR A 42 29.72 17.04 11.46
CA THR A 42 31.16 16.73 11.56
C THR A 42 31.40 15.24 11.39
N LEU A 43 32.61 14.87 10.96
CA LEU A 43 32.98 13.45 10.86
C LEU A 43 33.14 12.82 12.27
N PRO A 44 32.70 11.57 12.48
CA PRO A 44 32.92 10.85 13.73
C PRO A 44 34.39 10.62 14.05
N SER A 45 35.19 10.32 13.01
CA SER A 45 36.64 10.12 13.12
C SER A 45 37.40 11.40 13.46
N GLN A 46 36.90 12.58 13.06
CA GLN A 46 37.51 13.88 13.34
C GLN A 46 36.46 14.97 13.56
N ASN A 47 36.18 15.28 14.83
CA ASN A 47 35.15 16.26 15.23
C ASN A 47 35.37 17.70 14.72
N SER A 48 36.57 18.04 14.25
CA SER A 48 36.89 19.35 13.66
C SER A 48 36.60 19.43 12.15
N THR A 49 36.41 18.29 11.49
CA THR A 49 36.27 18.22 10.04
C THR A 49 34.79 18.12 9.69
N THR A 50 34.30 19.07 8.89
CA THR A 50 32.92 19.08 8.42
C THR A 50 32.75 18.16 7.22
N VAL A 51 31.59 17.49 7.16
CA VAL A 51 31.22 16.69 5.98
C VAL A 51 30.94 17.63 4.80
N ASP A 52 31.32 17.18 3.60
CA ASP A 52 31.07 17.94 2.38
C ASP A 52 29.57 18.17 2.14
N LYS A 53 29.21 19.37 1.67
CA LYS A 53 27.81 19.76 1.43
C LYS A 53 27.12 18.79 0.47
N SER A 54 27.82 18.33 -0.58
CA SER A 54 27.22 17.44 -1.59
C SER A 54 26.78 16.09 -1.03
N VAL A 55 27.57 15.53 -0.10
CA VAL A 55 27.28 14.27 0.59
C VAL A 55 26.10 14.46 1.53
N LEU A 56 26.08 15.57 2.28
CA LEU A 56 24.99 15.91 3.18
C LEU A 56 23.67 16.13 2.44
N GLU A 57 23.69 16.87 1.33
CA GLU A 57 22.53 17.09 0.47
C GLU A 57 21.97 15.77 -0.05
N LYS A 58 22.85 14.87 -0.51
CA LYS A 58 22.46 13.54 -0.98
C LYS A 58 21.82 12.71 0.15
N ALA A 59 22.43 12.69 1.33
CA ALA A 59 21.92 11.96 2.50
C ALA A 59 20.51 12.42 2.89
N ILE A 60 20.31 13.74 2.97
CA ILE A 60 19.01 14.35 3.28
C ILE A 60 18.01 13.98 2.20
N ARG A 61 18.38 14.11 0.92
CA ARG A 61 17.53 13.83 -0.23
C ARG A 61 17.03 12.39 -0.27
N GLU A 62 17.90 11.42 0.02
CA GLU A 62 17.54 9.99 0.08
C GLU A 62 16.69 9.64 1.31
N SER A 63 16.84 10.39 2.40
CA SER A 63 16.14 10.17 3.67
C SER A 63 14.91 11.06 3.84
N ARG A 64 14.58 11.94 2.88
CA ARG A 64 13.46 12.91 2.91
C ARG A 64 12.14 12.30 3.35
N SER A 65 11.77 11.14 2.79
CA SER A 65 10.54 10.41 3.16
C SER A 65 10.47 10.10 4.66
N ARG A 66 11.61 9.71 5.27
CA ARG A 66 11.69 9.41 6.70
C ARG A 66 11.58 10.67 7.55
N PHE A 67 12.26 11.75 7.17
CA PHE A 67 12.10 13.05 7.85
C PHE A 67 10.62 13.45 7.88
N ASN A 68 9.95 13.42 6.73
CA ASN A 68 8.54 13.76 6.63
C ASN A 68 7.66 12.87 7.53
N SER A 69 7.93 11.56 7.55
CA SER A 69 7.18 10.63 8.40
C SER A 69 7.41 10.85 9.91
N VAL A 70 8.64 11.17 10.32
CA VAL A 70 9.01 11.31 11.75
C VAL A 70 8.48 12.63 12.32
N PHE A 71 8.51 13.70 11.53
CA PHE A 71 8.02 15.01 11.95
C PHE A 71 6.54 15.24 11.64
N PHE A 72 5.87 14.29 10.96
CA PHE A 72 4.52 14.47 10.41
C PHE A 72 4.41 15.74 9.53
N LEU A 73 5.53 16.11 8.91
CA LEU A 73 5.65 17.26 8.03
C LEU A 73 5.70 16.78 6.58
N THR A 74 5.21 17.61 5.67
CA THR A 74 5.34 17.39 4.23
C THR A 74 6.57 18.12 3.70
N ASP A 75 6.99 17.81 2.47
CA ASP A 75 8.11 18.49 1.80
C ASP A 75 7.93 20.01 1.67
N GLN A 76 6.69 20.50 1.79
CA GLN A 76 6.36 21.93 1.77
C GLN A 76 6.52 22.60 3.14
N THR A 77 6.38 21.84 4.23
CA THR A 77 6.42 22.38 5.60
C THR A 77 7.77 22.19 6.28
N LEU A 78 8.57 21.22 5.81
CA LEU A 78 9.96 21.02 6.22
C LEU A 78 10.84 21.31 5.01
N GLU A 79 11.31 22.55 4.92
CA GLU A 79 12.18 23.00 3.83
C GLU A 79 13.64 22.97 4.26
N PHE A 80 14.49 22.38 3.43
CA PHE A 80 15.94 22.51 3.52
C PHE A 80 16.36 23.50 2.43
N VAL A 81 16.87 24.67 2.85
CA VAL A 81 17.36 25.69 1.92
C VAL A 81 18.44 25.08 1.00
N ASP A 82 18.39 25.39 -0.29
CA ASP A 82 19.22 24.83 -1.37
C ASP A 82 19.00 23.35 -1.74
N ILE A 83 18.09 22.61 -1.08
CA ILE A 83 17.83 21.20 -1.41
C ILE A 83 16.46 21.04 -2.05
N TRP A 84 16.45 20.91 -3.38
CA TRP A 84 15.22 20.66 -4.14
C TRP A 84 14.49 19.40 -3.64
N PRO A 85 13.15 19.46 -3.48
CA PRO A 85 12.37 18.35 -2.97
C PRO A 85 12.51 17.13 -3.89
N THR A 86 12.72 15.95 -3.29
CA THR A 86 12.69 14.70 -4.04
C THR A 86 11.27 14.38 -4.46
N LEU A 87 11.07 14.23 -5.77
CA LEU A 87 9.87 13.59 -6.31
C LEU A 87 9.68 12.25 -5.58
N LYS A 88 8.50 12.04 -4.99
CA LYS A 88 8.15 10.82 -4.25
C LYS A 88 8.70 9.60 -4.99
N SER A 89 9.57 8.82 -4.35
CA SER A 89 9.98 7.53 -4.91
C SER A 89 8.71 6.72 -5.19
N PRO A 90 8.49 6.23 -6.42
CA PRO A 90 7.34 5.40 -6.74
C PRO A 90 7.28 4.25 -5.74
N VAL A 91 6.09 4.02 -5.18
CA VAL A 91 5.85 2.87 -4.31
C VAL A 91 5.97 1.64 -5.20
N THR A 92 7.05 0.89 -5.06
CA THR A 92 7.24 -0.38 -5.79
C THR A 92 6.51 -1.46 -4.99
N TYR A 93 5.43 -1.98 -5.55
CA TYR A 93 4.77 -3.16 -5.00
C TYR A 93 5.48 -4.40 -5.54
N ASP A 94 5.92 -5.31 -4.67
CA ASP A 94 6.55 -6.59 -5.08
C ASP A 94 5.60 -7.50 -5.86
N THR A 95 4.29 -7.23 -5.78
CA THR A 95 3.25 -7.91 -6.54
C THR A 95 2.30 -6.90 -7.17
N GLU A 96 1.82 -7.19 -8.36
CA GLU A 96 0.89 -6.32 -9.05
C GLU A 96 -0.49 -6.34 -8.34
N PRO A 97 -1.08 -5.18 -7.98
CA PRO A 97 -2.30 -5.14 -7.17
C PRO A 97 -3.51 -5.89 -7.76
N TRP A 98 -3.54 -6.08 -9.08
CA TRP A 98 -4.63 -6.83 -9.75
C TRP A 98 -4.62 -8.32 -9.40
N LEU A 99 -3.46 -8.89 -9.03
CA LEU A 99 -3.35 -10.30 -8.66
C LEU A 99 -4.14 -10.60 -7.37
N ILE A 100 -4.12 -9.66 -6.43
CA ILE A 100 -4.90 -9.72 -5.18
C ILE A 100 -6.40 -9.68 -5.50
N ALA A 101 -6.82 -8.74 -6.38
CA ALA A 101 -8.21 -8.65 -6.79
C ALA A 101 -8.70 -9.92 -7.50
N PHE A 102 -7.88 -10.50 -8.38
CA PHE A 102 -8.19 -11.75 -9.07
C PHE A 102 -8.38 -12.92 -8.09
N ALA A 103 -7.49 -13.06 -7.11
CA ALA A 103 -7.59 -14.12 -6.10
C ALA A 103 -8.90 -14.05 -5.30
N VAL A 104 -9.32 -12.84 -4.92
CA VAL A 104 -10.58 -12.63 -4.19
C VAL A 104 -11.79 -13.03 -5.05
N VAL A 105 -11.82 -12.61 -6.32
CA VAL A 105 -12.92 -12.94 -7.24
C VAL A 105 -13.03 -14.44 -7.46
N ILE A 106 -11.92 -15.13 -7.73
CA ILE A 106 -11.92 -16.59 -7.92
C ILE A 106 -12.40 -17.31 -6.66
N SER A 107 -11.99 -16.85 -5.46
CA SER A 107 -12.45 -17.42 -4.19
C SER A 107 -13.97 -17.35 -4.05
N ILE A 108 -14.58 -16.20 -4.35
CA ILE A 108 -16.05 -16.01 -4.27
C ILE A 108 -16.76 -16.92 -5.27
N VAL A 109 -16.25 -17.00 -6.51
CA VAL A 109 -16.84 -17.85 -7.55
C VAL A 109 -16.78 -19.32 -7.16
N VAL A 110 -15.65 -19.80 -6.64
CA VAL A 110 -15.49 -21.20 -6.21
C VAL A 110 -16.44 -21.52 -5.06
N VAL A 111 -16.55 -20.65 -4.05
CA VAL A 111 -17.49 -20.83 -2.94
C VAL A 111 -18.93 -20.88 -3.45
N GLY A 112 -19.29 -19.99 -4.38
CA GLY A 112 -20.62 -20.00 -5.02
C GLY A 112 -20.91 -21.34 -5.72
N ILE A 113 -19.98 -21.84 -6.52
CA ILE A 113 -20.12 -23.12 -7.23
C ILE A 113 -20.28 -24.29 -6.23
N VAL A 114 -19.47 -24.33 -5.18
CA VAL A 114 -19.54 -25.40 -4.17
C VAL A 114 -20.90 -25.39 -3.46
N LEU A 115 -21.41 -24.22 -3.08
CA LEU A 115 -22.74 -24.10 -2.48
C LEU A 115 -23.85 -24.54 -3.44
N LEU A 116 -23.78 -24.16 -4.72
CA LEU A 116 -24.74 -24.58 -5.73
C LEU A 116 -24.77 -26.09 -5.90
N ILE A 117 -23.59 -26.74 -5.93
CA ILE A 117 -23.49 -28.20 -6.03
C ILE A 117 -24.12 -28.86 -4.80
N LEU A 118 -23.82 -28.38 -3.59
CA LEU A 118 -24.37 -28.91 -2.34
C LEU A 118 -25.90 -28.79 -2.29
N VAL A 119 -26.44 -27.63 -2.63
CA VAL A 119 -27.88 -27.39 -2.68
C VAL A 119 -28.55 -28.31 -3.72
N SER A 120 -27.96 -28.42 -4.91
CA SER A 120 -28.48 -29.27 -5.99
C SER A 120 -28.50 -30.76 -5.59
N TRP A 121 -27.47 -31.23 -4.88
CA TRP A 121 -27.41 -32.60 -4.37
C TRP A 121 -28.47 -32.89 -3.31
N ILE A 122 -28.68 -31.96 -2.37
CA ILE A 122 -29.71 -32.06 -1.34
C ILE A 122 -31.11 -32.06 -1.97
N HIS A 123 -31.37 -31.18 -2.95
CA HIS A 123 -32.64 -31.12 -3.66
C HIS A 123 -32.92 -32.43 -4.41
N LYS A 124 -31.93 -32.98 -5.12
CA LYS A 124 -32.05 -34.27 -5.81
C LYS A 124 -32.37 -35.41 -4.83
N LYS A 125 -31.74 -35.43 -3.64
CA LYS A 125 -31.99 -36.43 -2.60
C LYS A 125 -33.37 -36.29 -1.95
N ARG A 126 -33.92 -35.07 -1.86
CA ARG A 126 -35.28 -34.82 -1.37
C ARG A 126 -36.33 -35.23 -2.38
N ASN A 127 -36.12 -34.94 -3.67
CA ASN A 127 -37.01 -35.35 -4.75
C ASN A 127 -37.08 -36.88 -4.90
N GLN A 128 -35.95 -37.59 -4.74
CA GLN A 128 -35.95 -39.06 -4.74
C GLN A 128 -36.68 -39.68 -3.55
N LYS A 129 -36.68 -39.02 -2.38
CA LYS A 129 -37.46 -39.48 -1.22
C LYS A 129 -38.95 -39.18 -1.36
N GLN A 130 -39.33 -38.08 -2.00
CA GLN A 130 -40.73 -37.78 -2.34
C GLN A 130 -41.27 -38.73 -3.42
N ALA A 131 -40.49 -39.06 -4.45
CA ALA A 131 -40.88 -40.03 -5.49
C ALA A 131 -40.99 -41.49 -4.98
N LEU A 132 -40.42 -41.82 -3.82
CA LEU A 132 -40.56 -43.14 -3.19
C LEU A 132 -41.79 -43.24 -2.28
N LEU A 133 -42.35 -42.10 -1.85
CA LEU A 133 -43.50 -42.02 -0.96
C LEU A 133 -44.82 -41.82 -1.71
N ASP A 134 -44.77 -41.50 -3.00
CA ASP A 134 -45.96 -41.34 -3.84
C ASP A 134 -45.67 -41.89 -5.25
N PRO A 135 -46.07 -43.14 -5.55
CA PRO A 135 -45.81 -43.75 -6.84
C PRO A 135 -46.99 -43.50 -7.78
N GLU A 136 -47.32 -42.25 -8.11
CA GLU A 136 -48.20 -41.98 -9.24
C GLU A 136 -47.88 -40.67 -9.97
N ASP A 137 -47.96 -40.79 -11.29
CA ASP A 137 -47.83 -39.80 -12.35
C ASP A 137 -46.43 -39.29 -12.74
N LYS A 138 -45.84 -39.99 -13.71
CA LYS A 138 -44.88 -39.41 -14.64
C LYS A 138 -45.65 -38.72 -15.75
N THR A 139 -45.63 -37.40 -15.80
CA THR A 139 -45.88 -36.65 -17.03
C THR A 139 -44.69 -35.74 -17.33
N ASP A 140 -44.15 -35.97 -18.52
CA ASP A 140 -42.94 -35.38 -19.04
C ASP A 140 -43.19 -33.92 -19.42
N GLY A 141 -42.47 -32.98 -18.78
CA GLY A 141 -42.54 -31.55 -19.08
C GLY A 141 -41.14 -30.95 -19.16
N HIS A 142 -40.53 -31.00 -20.34
CA HIS A 142 -39.21 -30.42 -20.61
C HIS A 142 -39.41 -28.96 -21.06
N GLU A 143 -39.36 -28.00 -20.12
CA GLU A 143 -39.35 -26.57 -20.45
C GLU A 143 -37.97 -25.95 -20.21
N ASN A 144 -37.28 -25.65 -21.32
CA ASN A 144 -36.02 -24.90 -21.32
C ASN A 144 -36.33 -23.41 -21.11
N GLY A 145 -36.11 -22.90 -19.90
CA GLY A 145 -36.24 -21.48 -19.56
C GLY A 145 -35.10 -20.64 -20.14
N GLY A 146 -35.28 -20.15 -21.36
CA GLY A 146 -34.29 -19.34 -22.05
C GLY A 146 -34.84 -18.50 -23.19
N PHE A 147 -36.00 -17.87 -23.05
CA PHE A 147 -36.41 -16.81 -23.99
C PHE A 147 -37.54 -15.91 -23.45
N THR A 148 -37.24 -15.06 -22.49
CA THR A 148 -38.17 -14.00 -22.05
C THR A 148 -37.43 -12.72 -21.71
N GLN A 149 -36.73 -12.14 -22.70
CA GLN A 149 -36.25 -10.76 -22.63
C GLN A 149 -36.27 -10.00 -23.98
N ILE A 150 -37.01 -10.47 -25.01
CA ILE A 150 -37.04 -9.79 -26.34
C ILE A 150 -38.46 -9.56 -26.87
N LYS A 151 -39.46 -9.31 -26.01
CA LYS A 151 -40.79 -8.85 -26.47
C LYS A 151 -41.21 -7.48 -25.97
N GLU A 152 -40.32 -6.73 -25.33
CA GLU A 152 -40.58 -5.35 -24.88
C GLU A 152 -39.92 -4.28 -25.76
N GLN A 153 -39.75 -4.55 -27.06
CA GLN A 153 -39.33 -3.55 -28.05
C GLN A 153 -39.85 -3.92 -29.45
N LEU A 154 -41.16 -3.86 -29.69
CA LEU A 154 -41.74 -3.41 -30.97
C LEU A 154 -43.28 -3.45 -30.88
N ASN A 155 -43.87 -2.34 -30.47
CA ASN A 155 -45.17 -1.94 -31.03
C ASN A 155 -44.85 -1.13 -32.30
N PRO A 156 -45.47 -1.47 -33.45
CA PRO A 156 -46.30 -0.45 -34.07
C PRO A 156 -47.54 -1.05 -34.75
N LEU A 157 -48.74 -0.70 -34.30
CA LEU A 157 -49.67 0.27 -34.92
C LEU A 157 -51.02 0.22 -34.20
#